data_AF-A0A961MP63-F1
#
_entry.id   AF-A0A961MP63-F1
#
_cell.length_a   1.000
_cell.length_b   1.000
_cell.length_c   1.000
_cell.angle_alpha   90.00
_cell.angle_beta   90.00
_cell.angle_gamma   90.00
#
_symmetry.space_group_name_H-M   'P 1'
#
loop_
_entity.id
_entity.type
_entity.pdbx_description
1 polymer ?
#
loop_
_entity_poly.entity_id
_entity_poly.type
_entity_poly.pdbx_seq_one_letter_code
_entity_poly.pdbx_strand_id
1 'polypeptide(L)'
;PTADTQILERGAAYQSDAGMCGDYDSVIGMEKLEPITRFVTGMAKGRMTPATGTATLSGVFVETEDATGRARRAVPIRLGGRLSEASPD
;
A
#
# COMPACT_ATOMS: atom_id res chain seq x y z
N PRO A 1 -3.07 1.54 -0.76
CA PRO A 1 -2.53 2.16 -1.99
C PRO A 1 -3.56 3.09 -2.62
N THR A 2 -3.22 4.37 -2.76
CA THR A 2 -4.07 5.35 -3.44
C THR A 2 -3.97 5.22 -4.96
N ALA A 3 -4.99 5.67 -5.68
CA ALA A 3 -5.09 5.59 -7.14
C ALA A 3 -4.68 6.90 -7.85
N ASP A 4 -3.88 7.73 -7.18
CA ASP A 4 -3.48 9.07 -7.60
C ASP A 4 -2.06 9.13 -8.17
N THR A 5 -1.51 7.97 -8.57
CA THR A 5 -0.20 7.86 -9.20
C THR A 5 -0.11 8.74 -10.44
N GLN A 6 0.83 9.68 -10.46
CA GLN A 6 1.02 10.60 -11.59
C GLN A 6 2.45 11.14 -11.65
N ILE A 7 2.77 11.85 -12.73
CA ILE A 7 3.98 12.66 -12.86
C ILE A 7 3.57 14.12 -12.83
N LEU A 8 4.10 14.89 -11.89
CA LEU A 8 3.83 16.32 -11.73
C LEU A 8 4.51 17.15 -12.82
N GLU A 9 4.07 18.40 -13.00
CA GLU A 9 4.52 19.31 -14.08
C GLU A 9 6.06 19.45 -14.19
N ARG A 10 6.78 19.35 -13.07
CA ARG A 10 8.25 19.47 -13.02
C ARG A 10 8.99 18.13 -13.10
N GLY A 11 8.30 17.04 -13.43
CA GLY A 11 8.88 15.72 -13.68
C GLY A 11 9.09 14.86 -12.43
N ALA A 12 8.42 15.17 -11.32
CA ALA A 12 8.46 14.33 -10.11
C ALA A 12 7.31 13.30 -10.14
N ALA A 13 7.61 12.03 -9.89
CA ALA A 13 6.58 11.02 -9.66
C ALA A 13 5.92 11.26 -8.29
N TYR A 14 4.61 11.06 -8.21
CA TYR A 14 3.83 11.29 -7.01
C TYR A 14 2.75 10.20 -6.84
N GLN A 15 2.55 9.78 -5.60
CA GLN A 15 1.41 9.00 -5.13
C GLN A 15 1.25 9.27 -3.63
N SER A 16 0.02 9.51 -3.15
CA SER A 16 -0.22 9.83 -1.73
C SER A 16 0.22 8.72 -0.78
N ASP A 17 -0.07 7.46 -1.12
CA ASP A 17 0.28 6.29 -0.30
C ASP A 17 0.57 5.08 -1.19
N ALA A 18 1.77 4.51 -1.05
CA ALA A 18 2.22 3.32 -1.80
C ALA A 18 1.42 2.06 -1.45
N GLY A 19 0.77 2.03 -0.28
CA GLY A 19 0.13 0.86 0.30
C GLY A 19 1.03 0.09 1.26
N MET A 20 0.41 -0.91 1.88
CA MET A 20 1.07 -1.84 2.79
C MET A 20 1.55 -3.06 2.00
N CYS A 21 2.68 -3.64 2.41
CA CYS A 21 3.06 -5.00 2.05
C CYS A 21 2.66 -5.93 3.19
N GLY A 22 1.56 -6.67 3.02
CA GLY A 22 1.02 -7.50 4.10
C GLY A 22 -0.36 -8.06 3.79
N ASP A 23 -0.94 -8.76 4.76
CA ASP A 23 -2.27 -9.34 4.64
C ASP A 23 -3.34 -8.24 4.59
N TYR A 24 -4.07 -8.16 3.48
CA TYR A 24 -5.16 -7.18 3.29
C TYR A 24 -6.50 -7.66 3.84
N ASP A 25 -6.61 -8.90 4.32
CA ASP A 25 -7.73 -9.36 5.14
C ASP A 25 -7.46 -9.06 6.63
N SER A 26 -7.11 -7.81 6.94
CA SER A 26 -6.70 -7.36 8.26
C SER A 26 -7.15 -5.92 8.53
N VAL A 27 -6.88 -5.38 9.73
CA VAL A 27 -7.05 -3.96 10.04
C VAL A 27 -5.65 -3.32 10.16
N ILE A 28 -5.20 -2.66 9.10
CA ILE A 28 -3.85 -2.04 9.03
C ILE A 28 -2.75 -3.05 9.42
N GLY A 29 -2.84 -4.28 8.92
CA GLY A 29 -1.88 -5.34 9.17
C GLY A 29 -2.08 -6.11 10.49
N MET A 30 -3.08 -5.75 11.30
CA MET A 30 -3.40 -6.43 12.56
C MET A 30 -4.60 -7.37 12.42
N GLU A 31 -4.60 -8.44 13.22
CA GLU A 31 -5.77 -9.29 13.44
C GLU A 31 -7.00 -8.45 13.79
N LYS A 32 -8.14 -8.75 13.16
CA LYS A 32 -9.29 -7.83 13.12
C LYS A 32 -9.94 -7.58 14.48
N LEU A 33 -9.98 -8.60 15.34
CA LEU A 33 -10.82 -8.60 16.55
C LEU A 33 -10.41 -7.52 17.57
N GLU A 34 -9.11 -7.37 17.83
CA GLU A 34 -8.65 -6.43 18.86
C GLU A 34 -8.83 -4.96 18.44
N PRO A 35 -8.43 -4.51 17.23
CA PRO A 35 -8.70 -3.16 16.75
C PRO A 35 -10.18 -2.82 16.70
N ILE A 36 -11.03 -3.74 16.22
CA ILE A 36 -12.49 -3.53 16.16
C ILE A 36 -13.06 -3.37 17.58
N THR A 37 -12.68 -4.25 18.50
CA THR A 37 -13.15 -4.20 19.90
C THR A 37 -12.76 -2.88 20.56
N ARG A 38 -11.51 -2.44 20.39
CA ARG A 38 -11.03 -1.14 20.90
C ARG A 38 -11.82 0.02 20.32
N PHE A 39 -12.07 0.02 19.02
CA PHE A 39 -12.80 1.10 18.36
C PHE A 39 -14.25 1.19 18.82
N VAL A 40 -14.93 0.04 18.98
CA VAL A 40 -16.34 -0.02 19.38
C VAL A 40 -16.53 0.27 20.87
N THR A 41 -15.65 -0.25 21.72
CA THR A 41 -15.84 -0.20 23.19
C THR A 41 -15.03 0.89 23.89
N GLY A 42 -14.03 1.47 23.21
CA GLY A 42 -13.06 2.38 23.83
C GLY A 42 -12.07 1.69 24.78
N MET A 43 -12.14 0.36 24.93
CA MET A 43 -11.32 -0.39 25.88
C MET A 43 -10.42 -1.40 25.15
N ALA A 44 -9.16 -1.51 25.60
CA ALA A 44 -8.27 -2.59 25.19
C ALA A 44 -8.66 -3.88 25.91
N LYS A 45 -8.84 -4.98 25.17
CA LYS A 45 -9.12 -6.31 25.74
C LYS A 45 -7.96 -7.28 25.57
N GLY A 46 -7.15 -7.09 24.55
CA GLY A 46 -6.02 -7.93 24.21
C GLY A 46 -4.87 -7.14 23.60
N ARG A 47 -3.82 -7.85 23.18
CA ARG A 47 -2.70 -7.27 22.46
C ARG A 47 -3.03 -7.22 20.97
N MET A 48 -2.65 -6.14 20.29
CA MET A 48 -2.64 -6.14 18.83
C MET A 48 -1.60 -7.14 18.32
N THR A 49 -2.03 -8.08 17.50
CA THR A 49 -1.18 -9.10 16.88
C THR A 49 -1.21 -8.94 15.37
N PRO A 50 -0.08 -9.11 14.67
CA PRO A 50 -0.07 -9.09 13.21
C PRO A 50 -0.98 -10.16 12.62
N ALA A 51 -1.68 -9.82 11.54
CA ALA A 51 -2.39 -10.81 10.74
C ALA A 51 -1.39 -11.71 10.00
N THR A 52 -1.77 -12.97 9.78
CA THR A 52 -0.88 -14.01 9.24
C THR A 52 -1.38 -14.65 7.94
N GLY A 53 -2.41 -14.07 7.30
CA GLY A 53 -2.91 -14.52 6.01
C GLY A 53 -2.01 -14.14 4.83
N THR A 54 -2.53 -14.35 3.61
CA THR A 54 -1.75 -14.15 2.38
C THR A 54 -1.51 -12.66 2.12
N ALA A 55 -0.24 -12.28 1.97
CA ALA A 55 0.14 -10.90 1.74
C ALA A 55 -0.13 -10.44 0.30
N THR A 56 -0.52 -9.17 0.16
CA THR A 56 -0.39 -8.41 -1.09
C THR A 56 0.84 -7.51 -0.95
N LEU A 57 1.73 -7.53 -1.94
CA LEU A 57 2.80 -6.54 -2.04
C LEU A 57 2.24 -5.28 -2.71
N SER A 58 2.49 -4.11 -2.13
CA SER A 58 2.11 -2.82 -2.73
C SER A 58 3.35 -1.95 -2.92
N GLY A 59 3.37 -1.15 -3.99
CA GLY A 59 4.47 -0.22 -4.26
C GLY A 59 4.17 0.72 -5.41
N VAL A 60 5.21 1.44 -5.85
CA VAL A 60 5.16 2.31 -7.03
C VAL A 60 6.42 2.05 -7.84
N PHE A 61 6.25 1.72 -9.12
CA PHE A 61 7.34 1.68 -10.08
C PHE A 61 7.56 3.09 -10.64
N VAL A 62 8.81 3.54 -10.65
CA VAL A 62 9.20 4.82 -11.25
C VAL A 62 10.38 4.59 -12.18
N GLU A 63 10.22 4.96 -13.44
CA GLU A 63 11.29 5.00 -14.43
C GLU A 63 11.75 6.44 -14.62
N THR A 64 13.05 6.68 -14.54
CA THR A 64 13.64 8.02 -14.64
C THR A 64 14.50 8.17 -15.88
N GLU A 65 14.63 9.40 -16.37
CA GLU A 65 15.64 9.78 -17.36
C GLU A 65 17.00 9.97 -16.69
N ASP A 66 18.02 9.23 -17.12
CA ASP A 66 19.36 9.27 -16.51
C ASP A 66 20.00 10.67 -16.48
N ALA A 67 19.81 11.45 -17.56
CA ALA A 67 20.44 12.75 -17.69
C ALA A 67 19.83 13.83 -16.77
N THR A 68 18.52 13.74 -16.50
CA THR A 68 17.78 14.80 -15.78
C THR A 68 17.22 14.37 -14.43
N GLY A 69 17.19 13.06 -14.17
CA GLY A 69 16.55 12.45 -12.99
C GLY A 69 15.02 12.55 -12.99
N ARG A 70 14.40 13.09 -14.05
CA ARG A 70 12.94 13.26 -14.12
C ARG A 70 12.25 11.93 -14.39
N ALA A 71 11.11 11.72 -13.74
CA ALA A 71 10.26 10.57 -14.00
C ALA A 71 9.71 10.63 -15.44
N ARG A 72 9.88 9.52 -16.18
CA ARG A 72 9.29 9.26 -17.50
C ARG A 72 8.02 8.42 -17.38
N ARG A 73 7.98 7.54 -16.39
CA ARG A 73 6.87 6.63 -16.14
C ARG A 73 6.69 6.44 -14.64
N ALA A 74 5.44 6.44 -14.17
CA ALA A 74 5.08 6.10 -12.80
C ALA A 74 3.82 5.24 -12.83
N VAL A 75 3.87 4.04 -12.24
CA VAL A 75 2.71 3.12 -12.19
C VAL A 75 2.62 2.43 -10.83
N PRO A 76 1.41 2.18 -10.30
CA PRO A 76 1.25 1.46 -9.05
C PRO A 76 1.61 -0.02 -9.23
N ILE A 77 2.19 -0.63 -8.19
CA ILE A 77 2.45 -2.07 -8.09
C ILE A 77 1.50 -2.67 -7.05
N ARG A 78 0.81 -3.76 -7.42
CA ARG A 78 0.09 -4.66 -6.51
C ARG A 78 0.25 -6.09 -7.00
N LEU A 79 0.84 -6.96 -6.18
CA LEU A 79 1.12 -8.34 -6.58
C LEU A 79 0.65 -9.33 -5.50
N GLY A 80 -0.04 -10.38 -5.93
CA GLY A 80 -0.52 -11.47 -5.07
C GLY A 80 -1.59 -11.07 -4.06
N GLY A 81 -1.92 -11.99 -3.16
CA GLY A 81 -2.84 -11.76 -2.06
C GLY A 81 -4.27 -11.47 -2.51
N ARG A 82 -4.80 -10.32 -2.10
CA ARG A 82 -6.23 -9.99 -2.19
C ARG A 82 -6.56 -8.86 -3.17
N LEU A 83 -5.69 -7.87 -3.32
CA LEU A 83 -5.99 -6.72 -4.16
C LEU A 83 -5.88 -7.07 -5.64
N SER A 84 -6.66 -6.40 -6.49
CA SER A 84 -6.51 -6.51 -7.94
C SER A 84 -5.09 -6.14 -8.36
N GLU A 85 -4.46 -7.04 -9.12
CA GLU A 85 -3.06 -6.89 -9.50
C GLU A 85 -2.83 -5.63 -10.34
N ALA A 86 -1.62 -5.09 -10.22
CA ALA A 86 -1.09 -4.06 -11.07
C ALA A 86 0.43 -4.21 -11.18
N SER A 87 0.92 -4.16 -12.41
CA SER A 87 2.32 -4.30 -12.77
C SER A 87 2.72 -3.23 -13.77
N PRO A 88 4.03 -2.95 -13.90
CA PRO A 88 4.57 -2.16 -15.00
C PRO A 88 4.59 -2.91 -16.35
N ASP A 89 4.16 -4.16 -16.41
CA ASP A 89 4.04 -4.95 -17.64
C ASP A 89 2.58 -5.32 -17.90
#